data_AF-A0A369GF27-F1
#
_entry.id   AF-A0A369GF27-F1
#
_cell.length_a   1.000
_cell.length_b   1.000
_cell.length_c   1.000
_cell.angle_alpha   90.00
_cell.angle_beta   90.00
_cell.angle_gamma   90.00
#
_symmetry.space_group_name_H-M   'P 1'
#
loop_
_entity.id
_entity.type
_entity.pdbx_description
1 polymer ?
#
loop_
_entity_poly.entity_id
_entity_poly.type
_entity_poly.pdbx_seq_one_letter_code
_entity_poly.pdbx_strand_id
1 'polypeptide(L)'
;MSDMKATVEQTSKGFSVRGYEKIEYDFEFLDGVFDSRNTQLADCYRPWGRCLAVMDLNIYTLYGHQLRRYFEAHDIALSVHKTAIGEKAKSVETLLSIVDSMDDFGVIRKEPVLVVGGGLVTDVAGFACAAYRRTTNYIRIPTTVIGLIDAAVSIKVAVNYGRCKNRLGAYHAPIHTFLDFTFLRTLPTAQIRNGFAELIKISSCADVGTFDLLDTHCEDLISSAFARADGSDSGLKEAADRICRAGIYEMLRLETPNLHELMLDRVIAYGHTWSPIFELVPDPHLRHGHAISIDMAYSATLAHRRGLLSGTEHQRLLRLFSRAGLAMDHPGFDAAILDRATTAILKTRDGLLRAPVPVSPIGRCVFLNDVSVDEMRAALDEHKRLMATFPRRGEGIDAFVDASDTGYTTVQQTQDSPPPADVVVTTLDKEGRAAAEVSVSAVVTNGVA
;
A
#
# COMPACT_ATOMS: atom_id res chain seq x y z
N MET A 1 -8.01 -22.31 23.93
CA MET A 1 -9.38 -21.80 23.74
C MET A 1 -9.60 -20.74 24.80
N SER A 2 -9.69 -19.49 24.39
CA SER A 2 -9.89 -18.35 25.30
C SER A 2 -11.25 -18.48 25.99
N ASP A 3 -11.23 -18.23 27.29
CA ASP A 3 -12.30 -18.08 28.26
C ASP A 3 -13.25 -16.89 28.02
N MET A 4 -13.13 -16.20 26.88
CA MET A 4 -14.01 -15.07 26.53
C MET A 4 -15.43 -15.57 26.20
N LYS A 5 -16.33 -15.41 27.16
CA LYS A 5 -17.77 -15.71 26.99
C LYS A 5 -18.55 -14.42 26.74
N ALA A 6 -19.26 -14.36 25.62
CA ALA A 6 -20.19 -13.26 25.36
C ALA A 6 -21.35 -13.26 26.38
N THR A 7 -21.79 -12.08 26.81
CA THR A 7 -22.87 -11.93 27.81
C THR A 7 -23.92 -10.90 27.38
N VAL A 8 -25.14 -11.10 27.87
CA VAL A 8 -26.22 -10.12 27.85
C VAL A 8 -26.83 -10.03 29.24
N GLU A 9 -26.94 -8.82 29.76
CA GLU A 9 -27.43 -8.54 31.12
C GLU A 9 -28.54 -7.48 31.06
N GLN A 10 -29.64 -7.70 31.79
CA GLN A 10 -30.63 -6.65 32.00
C GLN A 10 -30.08 -5.63 33.01
N THR A 11 -30.21 -4.34 32.71
CA THR A 11 -29.86 -3.23 33.61
C THR A 11 -31.13 -2.55 34.11
N SER A 12 -31.02 -1.66 35.09
CA SER A 12 -32.17 -0.90 35.60
C SER A 12 -32.85 0.00 34.55
N LYS A 13 -32.20 0.26 33.42
CA LYS A 13 -32.71 1.13 32.34
C LYS A 13 -32.65 0.48 30.95
N GLY A 14 -32.33 -0.80 30.82
CA GLY A 14 -32.19 -1.46 29.51
C GLY A 14 -31.38 -2.75 29.55
N PHE A 15 -30.42 -2.88 28.63
CA PHE A 15 -29.58 -4.07 28.48
C PHE A 15 -28.11 -3.69 28.26
N SER A 16 -27.21 -4.54 28.72
CA SER A 16 -25.77 -4.45 28.49
C SER A 16 -25.33 -5.70 27.73
N VAL A 17 -24.56 -5.52 26.65
CA VAL A 17 -24.05 -6.61 25.81
C VAL A 17 -22.53 -6.54 25.81
N ARG A 18 -21.88 -7.68 26.02
CA ARG A 18 -20.44 -7.85 25.83
C ARG A 18 -20.23 -8.98 24.84
N GLY A 19 -19.77 -8.63 23.63
CA GLY A 19 -19.38 -9.60 22.60
C GLY A 19 -17.86 -9.64 22.45
N TYR A 20 -17.35 -10.77 21.99
CA TYR A 20 -15.94 -10.96 21.66
C TYR A 20 -15.87 -11.64 20.30
N GLU A 21 -15.05 -11.10 19.41
CA GLU A 21 -14.80 -11.65 18.08
C GLU A 21 -13.32 -11.95 17.95
N LYS A 22 -12.97 -13.11 17.38
CA LYS A 22 -11.58 -13.50 17.14
C LYS A 22 -11.09 -12.84 15.85
N ILE A 23 -9.93 -12.20 15.90
CA ILE A 23 -9.15 -11.81 14.72
C ILE A 23 -7.94 -12.73 14.67
N GLU A 24 -7.78 -13.45 13.57
CA GLU A 24 -6.68 -14.39 13.33
C GLU A 24 -6.37 -14.39 11.84
N TYR A 25 -5.09 -14.32 11.52
CA TYR A 25 -4.57 -14.27 10.15
C TYR A 25 -3.10 -14.62 10.16
N ASP A 26 -2.64 -15.25 9.07
CA ASP A 26 -1.28 -15.77 8.96
C ASP A 26 -0.51 -15.17 7.78
N PHE A 27 0.81 -15.21 7.88
CA PHE A 27 1.75 -14.84 6.82
C PHE A 27 2.67 -16.02 6.51
N GLU A 28 2.87 -16.31 5.24
CA GLU A 28 3.79 -17.36 4.80
C GLU A 28 4.77 -16.81 3.76
N PHE A 29 6.07 -16.92 4.04
CA PHE A 29 7.10 -16.65 3.04
C PHE A 29 7.18 -17.85 2.09
N LEU A 30 6.93 -17.61 0.81
CA LEU A 30 6.89 -18.67 -0.20
C LEU A 30 7.46 -18.16 -1.52
N ASP A 31 8.63 -18.68 -1.90
CA ASP A 31 9.23 -18.38 -3.20
C ASP A 31 8.49 -19.16 -4.30
N GLY A 32 7.89 -18.45 -5.25
CA GLY A 32 7.16 -19.05 -6.39
C GLY A 32 5.79 -19.58 -6.01
N VAL A 33 4.88 -18.71 -5.54
CA VAL A 33 3.51 -19.10 -5.13
C VAL A 33 2.69 -19.74 -6.25
N PHE A 34 3.03 -19.46 -7.52
CA PHE A 34 2.40 -20.09 -8.71
C PHE A 34 3.24 -21.23 -9.32
N ASP A 35 4.27 -21.71 -8.63
CA ASP A 35 4.94 -22.95 -8.99
C ASP A 35 4.06 -24.14 -8.61
N SER A 36 3.70 -24.99 -9.57
CA SER A 36 2.80 -26.14 -9.35
C SER A 36 3.32 -27.18 -8.35
N ARG A 37 4.59 -27.08 -7.93
CA ARG A 37 5.17 -27.90 -6.86
C ARG A 37 4.80 -27.40 -5.46
N ASN A 38 4.49 -26.12 -5.32
CA ASN A 38 4.09 -25.49 -4.07
C ASN A 38 2.59 -25.64 -3.88
N THR A 39 2.13 -26.53 -2.99
CA THR A 39 0.69 -26.81 -2.84
C THR A 39 -0.05 -25.81 -1.97
N GLN A 40 0.64 -24.92 -1.26
CA GLN A 40 0.06 -24.14 -0.16
C GLN A 40 -1.11 -23.26 -0.59
N LEU A 41 -1.02 -22.57 -1.74
CA LEU A 41 -2.15 -21.82 -2.29
C LEU A 41 -3.30 -22.75 -2.71
N ALA A 42 -3.00 -23.84 -3.42
CA ALA A 42 -4.00 -24.81 -3.85
C ALA A 42 -4.73 -25.43 -2.67
N ASP A 43 -4.03 -25.73 -1.57
CA ASP A 43 -4.60 -26.34 -0.36
C ASP A 43 -5.66 -25.42 0.29
N CYS A 44 -5.53 -24.10 0.16
CA CYS A 44 -6.58 -23.15 0.57
C CYS A 44 -7.85 -23.24 -0.31
N TYR A 45 -7.71 -23.66 -1.57
CA TYR A 45 -8.79 -23.67 -2.57
C TYR A 45 -9.37 -25.06 -2.86
N ARG A 46 -8.67 -26.15 -2.53
CA ARG A 46 -9.14 -27.54 -2.67
C ARG A 46 -10.53 -27.79 -2.05
N PRO A 47 -10.87 -27.27 -0.85
CA PRO A 47 -12.20 -27.49 -0.27
C PRO A 47 -13.34 -26.88 -1.09
N TRP A 48 -13.05 -25.90 -1.94
CA TRP A 48 -14.03 -25.18 -2.76
C TRP A 48 -14.07 -25.70 -4.20
N GLY A 49 -12.95 -26.24 -4.71
CA GLY A 49 -12.82 -26.75 -6.09
C GLY A 49 -12.80 -25.64 -7.16
N ARG A 50 -12.87 -24.38 -6.73
CA ARG A 50 -12.86 -23.19 -7.59
C ARG A 50 -12.25 -21.99 -6.87
N CYS A 51 -11.88 -20.96 -7.64
CA CYS A 51 -11.29 -19.72 -7.15
C CYS A 51 -11.75 -18.53 -8.00
N LEU A 52 -12.19 -17.46 -7.33
CA LEU A 52 -12.28 -16.13 -7.93
C LEU A 52 -11.03 -15.34 -7.53
N ALA A 53 -10.23 -14.97 -8.51
CA ALA A 53 -9.06 -14.12 -8.33
C ALA A 53 -9.34 -12.69 -8.80
N VAL A 54 -9.15 -11.72 -7.92
CA VAL A 54 -9.06 -10.29 -8.24
C VAL A 54 -7.57 -9.96 -8.40
N MET A 55 -7.15 -9.63 -9.62
CA MET A 55 -5.74 -9.50 -9.96
C MET A 55 -5.44 -8.18 -10.67
N ASP A 56 -4.35 -7.52 -10.27
CA ASP A 56 -3.80 -6.37 -10.99
C ASP A 56 -3.57 -6.70 -12.47
N LEU A 57 -3.98 -5.80 -13.39
CA LEU A 57 -3.91 -6.05 -14.83
C LEU A 57 -2.46 -6.22 -15.34
N ASN A 58 -1.49 -5.44 -14.83
CA ASN A 58 -0.09 -5.58 -15.24
C ASN A 58 0.49 -6.91 -14.73
N ILE A 59 0.19 -7.27 -13.49
CA ILE A 59 0.62 -8.56 -12.95
C ILE A 59 -0.05 -9.70 -13.70
N TYR A 60 -1.34 -9.59 -14.06
CA TYR A 60 -2.01 -10.60 -14.87
C TYR A 60 -1.36 -10.76 -16.24
N THR A 61 -0.93 -9.66 -16.85
CA THR A 61 -0.22 -9.69 -18.13
C THR A 61 1.10 -10.46 -18.05
N LEU A 62 1.83 -10.33 -16.93
CA LEU A 62 3.11 -10.99 -16.71
C LEU A 62 2.99 -12.44 -16.21
N TYR A 63 2.06 -12.69 -15.30
CA TYR A 63 1.98 -13.92 -14.51
C TYR A 63 0.66 -14.70 -14.69
N GLY A 64 -0.30 -14.18 -15.45
CA GLY A 64 -1.63 -14.80 -15.63
C GLY A 64 -1.57 -16.20 -16.25
N HIS A 65 -0.61 -16.45 -17.15
CA HIS A 65 -0.39 -17.80 -17.69
C HIS A 65 0.14 -18.77 -16.61
N GLN A 66 1.05 -18.31 -15.73
CA GLN A 66 1.55 -19.13 -14.62
C GLN A 66 0.44 -19.43 -13.61
N LEU A 67 -0.36 -18.42 -13.26
CA LEU A 67 -1.55 -18.57 -12.41
C LEU A 67 -2.52 -19.61 -12.97
N ARG A 68 -2.88 -19.52 -14.26
CA ARG A 68 -3.80 -20.49 -14.89
C ARG A 68 -3.24 -21.91 -14.83
N ARG A 69 -1.98 -22.10 -15.23
CA ARG A 69 -1.30 -23.40 -15.17
C ARG A 69 -1.22 -23.98 -13.76
N TYR A 70 -1.02 -23.13 -12.76
CA TYR A 70 -1.02 -23.54 -11.35
C TYR A 70 -2.36 -24.15 -10.94
N PHE A 71 -3.45 -23.42 -11.18
CA PHE A 71 -4.80 -23.87 -10.84
C PHE A 71 -5.25 -25.08 -11.67
N GLU A 72 -4.89 -25.15 -12.96
CA GLU A 72 -5.10 -26.32 -13.82
C GLU A 72 -4.37 -27.56 -13.30
N ALA A 73 -3.09 -27.44 -12.90
CA ALA A 73 -2.29 -28.55 -12.38
C ALA A 73 -2.80 -29.10 -11.04
N HIS A 74 -3.68 -28.36 -10.36
CA HIS A 74 -4.30 -28.74 -9.09
C HIS A 74 -5.79 -29.04 -9.20
N ASP A 75 -6.34 -29.11 -10.43
CA ASP A 75 -7.75 -29.39 -10.71
C ASP A 75 -8.73 -28.43 -10.02
N ILE A 76 -8.39 -27.13 -9.95
CA ILE A 76 -9.22 -26.09 -9.35
C ILE A 76 -9.66 -25.10 -10.43
N ALA A 77 -10.97 -24.91 -10.59
CA ALA A 77 -11.51 -23.98 -11.59
C ALA A 77 -11.17 -22.52 -11.25
N LEU A 78 -10.64 -21.75 -12.19
CA LEU A 78 -10.22 -20.36 -11.97
C LEU A 78 -11.04 -19.36 -12.79
N SER A 79 -11.63 -18.39 -12.11
CA SER A 79 -12.17 -17.15 -12.71
C SER A 79 -11.32 -15.96 -12.29
N VAL A 80 -11.06 -15.02 -13.19
CA VAL A 80 -10.19 -13.87 -12.92
C VAL A 80 -10.88 -12.57 -13.26
N HIS A 81 -11.08 -11.72 -12.25
CA HIS A 81 -11.39 -10.30 -12.40
C HIS A 81 -10.07 -9.53 -12.51
N LYS A 82 -9.86 -8.85 -13.63
CA LYS A 82 -8.63 -8.05 -13.87
C LYS A 82 -8.92 -6.60 -13.50
N THR A 83 -8.11 -6.02 -12.63
CA THR A 83 -8.28 -4.64 -12.17
C THR A 83 -7.13 -3.78 -12.67
N ALA A 84 -7.42 -2.81 -13.54
CA ALA A 84 -6.49 -1.72 -13.84
C ALA A 84 -6.64 -0.66 -12.75
N ILE A 85 -5.63 -0.49 -11.89
CA ILE A 85 -5.74 0.45 -10.77
C ILE A 85 -4.51 1.34 -10.66
N GLY A 86 -4.79 2.64 -10.57
CA GLY A 86 -3.88 3.66 -10.05
C GLY A 86 -4.56 4.41 -8.91
N GLU A 87 -3.87 5.37 -8.26
CA GLU A 87 -4.44 6.13 -7.13
C GLU A 87 -5.78 6.82 -7.49
N LYS A 88 -5.94 7.29 -8.73
CA LYS A 88 -7.19 7.88 -9.24
C LYS A 88 -8.34 6.86 -9.36
N ALA A 89 -8.02 5.60 -9.61
CA ALA A 89 -9.00 4.51 -9.71
C ALA A 89 -9.24 3.82 -8.35
N LYS A 90 -8.57 4.23 -7.28
CA LYS A 90 -8.83 3.74 -5.92
C LYS A 90 -10.15 4.30 -5.38
N SER A 91 -11.26 3.80 -5.91
CA SER A 91 -12.58 4.45 -5.89
C SER A 91 -13.71 3.49 -5.49
N VAL A 92 -14.89 4.04 -5.19
CA VAL A 92 -16.09 3.23 -4.90
C VAL A 92 -16.53 2.48 -6.15
N GLU A 93 -16.36 3.07 -7.34
CA GLU A 93 -16.71 2.48 -8.62
C GLU A 93 -15.91 1.20 -8.89
N THR A 94 -14.59 1.21 -8.63
CA THR A 94 -13.75 0.02 -8.75
C THR A 94 -14.07 -1.02 -7.67
N LEU A 95 -14.46 -0.59 -6.47
CA LEU A 95 -14.96 -1.52 -5.45
C LEU A 95 -16.23 -2.22 -5.93
N LEU A 96 -17.18 -1.49 -6.53
CA LEU A 96 -18.44 -2.05 -7.01
C LEU A 96 -18.21 -3.04 -8.16
N SER A 97 -17.29 -2.76 -9.09
CA SER A 97 -16.99 -3.72 -10.17
C SER A 97 -16.43 -5.05 -9.64
N ILE A 98 -15.71 -5.03 -8.51
CA ILE A 98 -15.26 -6.26 -7.83
C ILE A 98 -16.45 -6.98 -7.19
N VAL A 99 -17.35 -6.24 -6.53
CA VAL A 99 -18.59 -6.79 -5.95
C VAL A 99 -19.45 -7.46 -7.02
N ASP A 100 -19.62 -6.85 -8.19
CA ASP A 100 -20.37 -7.44 -9.30
C ASP A 100 -19.76 -8.78 -9.73
N SER A 101 -18.43 -8.86 -9.83
CA SER A 101 -17.74 -10.12 -10.14
C SER A 101 -17.87 -11.18 -9.03
N MET A 102 -17.99 -10.76 -7.76
CA MET A 102 -18.28 -11.68 -6.66
C MET A 102 -19.71 -12.23 -6.74
N ASP A 103 -20.68 -11.41 -7.17
CA ASP A 103 -22.05 -11.83 -7.40
C ASP A 103 -22.17 -12.78 -8.60
N ASP A 104 -21.55 -12.43 -9.72
CA ASP A 104 -21.55 -13.24 -10.96
C ASP A 104 -20.89 -14.62 -10.74
N PHE A 105 -19.80 -14.67 -9.98
CA PHE A 105 -19.16 -15.93 -9.59
C PHE A 105 -20.01 -16.75 -8.59
N GLY A 106 -20.91 -16.07 -7.86
CA GLY A 106 -21.69 -16.64 -6.78
C GLY A 106 -20.82 -17.02 -5.59
N VAL A 107 -19.98 -16.10 -5.11
CA VAL A 107 -19.12 -16.31 -3.93
C VAL A 107 -19.99 -16.72 -2.73
N ILE A 108 -19.69 -17.87 -2.13
CA ILE A 108 -20.40 -18.34 -0.93
C ILE A 108 -19.78 -17.78 0.35
N ARG A 109 -20.54 -17.75 1.46
CA ARG A 109 -20.24 -16.90 2.62
C ARG A 109 -18.82 -17.02 3.20
N LYS A 110 -18.20 -18.20 3.16
CA LYS A 110 -16.86 -18.43 3.73
C LYS A 110 -15.79 -18.74 2.67
N GLU A 111 -16.17 -18.79 1.40
CA GLU A 111 -15.24 -19.02 0.28
C GLU A 111 -14.33 -17.80 0.13
N PRO A 112 -13.00 -17.96 0.17
CA PRO A 112 -12.09 -16.83 0.15
C PRO A 112 -11.85 -16.31 -1.27
N VAL A 113 -11.98 -15.01 -1.50
CA VAL A 113 -11.51 -14.37 -2.74
C VAL A 113 -9.98 -14.33 -2.75
N LEU A 114 -9.34 -14.68 -3.87
CA LEU A 114 -7.89 -14.50 -4.03
C LEU A 114 -7.60 -13.08 -4.51
N VAL A 115 -6.72 -12.35 -3.83
CA VAL A 115 -6.37 -10.97 -4.19
C VAL A 115 -4.88 -10.88 -4.48
N VAL A 116 -4.51 -10.54 -5.72
CA VAL A 116 -3.12 -10.54 -6.21
C VAL A 116 -2.75 -9.18 -6.79
N GLY A 117 -1.84 -8.45 -6.17
CA GLY A 117 -1.43 -7.13 -6.66
C GLY A 117 -0.68 -6.28 -5.63
N GLY A 118 -0.44 -5.01 -5.96
CA GLY A 118 0.12 -4.04 -5.02
C GLY A 118 -0.91 -3.55 -3.98
N GLY A 119 -0.48 -2.59 -3.15
CA GLY A 119 -1.32 -2.01 -2.09
C GLY A 119 -2.68 -1.48 -2.56
N LEU A 120 -2.74 -0.94 -3.79
CA LEU A 120 -3.98 -0.44 -4.38
C LEU A 120 -5.02 -1.55 -4.59
N VAL A 121 -4.64 -2.65 -5.27
CA VAL A 121 -5.56 -3.77 -5.50
C VAL A 121 -5.97 -4.40 -4.17
N THR A 122 -5.01 -4.60 -3.26
CA THR A 122 -5.30 -5.24 -1.97
C THR A 122 -6.23 -4.41 -1.10
N ASP A 123 -6.11 -3.08 -1.13
CA ASP A 123 -7.01 -2.19 -0.38
C ASP A 123 -8.43 -2.21 -0.93
N VAL A 124 -8.59 -2.07 -2.26
CA VAL A 124 -9.93 -1.98 -2.86
C VAL A 124 -10.65 -3.33 -2.80
N ALA A 125 -9.96 -4.42 -3.18
CA ALA A 125 -10.53 -5.76 -3.13
C ALA A 125 -10.76 -6.23 -1.69
N GLY A 126 -9.85 -5.90 -0.77
CA GLY A 126 -10.03 -6.18 0.66
C GLY A 126 -11.25 -5.44 1.23
N PHE A 127 -11.49 -4.18 0.82
CA PHE A 127 -12.67 -3.45 1.26
C PHE A 127 -13.96 -3.99 0.61
N ALA A 128 -13.92 -4.41 -0.65
CA ALA A 128 -15.03 -5.14 -1.28
C ALA A 128 -15.37 -6.40 -0.47
N CYS A 129 -14.38 -7.20 -0.07
CA CYS A 129 -14.57 -8.39 0.76
C CYS A 129 -15.11 -8.07 2.16
N ALA A 130 -14.69 -6.96 2.77
CA ALA A 130 -15.20 -6.49 4.05
C ALA A 130 -16.70 -6.14 3.97
N ALA A 131 -17.12 -5.48 2.87
CA ALA A 131 -18.49 -5.06 2.66
C ALA A 131 -19.41 -6.20 2.18
N TYR A 132 -18.89 -7.13 1.37
CA TYR A 132 -19.68 -8.19 0.76
C TYR A 132 -20.26 -9.14 1.82
N ARG A 133 -21.59 -9.21 1.87
CA ARG A 133 -22.36 -9.95 2.89
C ARG A 133 -21.94 -9.62 4.34
N ARG A 134 -21.50 -8.37 4.57
CA ARG A 134 -20.99 -7.80 5.83
C ARG A 134 -19.67 -8.40 6.34
N THR A 135 -19.12 -9.41 5.67
CA THR A 135 -17.77 -9.94 5.83
C THR A 135 -17.64 -11.20 4.97
N THR A 136 -16.62 -11.22 4.12
CA THR A 136 -16.22 -12.34 3.28
C THR A 136 -14.72 -12.56 3.40
N ASN A 137 -14.31 -13.83 3.49
CA ASN A 137 -12.91 -14.20 3.61
C ASN A 137 -12.14 -13.84 2.34
N TYR A 138 -10.84 -13.59 2.47
CA TYR A 138 -9.97 -13.38 1.32
C TYR A 138 -8.52 -13.74 1.67
N ILE A 139 -7.72 -14.03 0.64
CA ILE A 139 -6.29 -14.33 0.71
C ILE A 139 -5.53 -13.28 -0.09
N ARG A 140 -4.39 -12.81 0.42
CA ARG A 140 -3.54 -11.83 -0.28
C ARG A 140 -2.26 -12.45 -0.83
N ILE A 141 -1.87 -12.00 -2.02
CA ILE A 141 -0.56 -12.19 -2.62
C ILE A 141 -0.04 -10.81 -3.06
N PRO A 142 0.63 -10.05 -2.18
CA PRO A 142 1.23 -8.78 -2.56
C PRO A 142 2.35 -8.94 -3.59
N THR A 143 2.42 -8.04 -4.56
CA THR A 143 3.38 -8.11 -5.68
C THR A 143 4.31 -6.90 -5.80
N THR A 144 4.20 -5.94 -4.88
CA THR A 144 5.03 -4.73 -4.82
C THR A 144 5.78 -4.68 -3.49
N VAL A 145 6.87 -3.92 -3.40
CA VAL A 145 7.57 -3.73 -2.11
C VAL A 145 6.60 -3.19 -1.05
N ILE A 146 5.86 -2.12 -1.34
CA ILE A 146 4.83 -1.57 -0.41
C ILE A 146 3.83 -2.65 0.01
N GLY A 147 3.34 -3.45 -0.93
CA GLY A 147 2.42 -4.55 -0.61
C GLY A 147 3.06 -5.56 0.35
N LEU A 148 4.28 -6.01 0.03
CA LEU A 148 4.97 -7.09 0.74
C LEU A 148 5.37 -6.70 2.16
N ILE A 149 5.70 -5.44 2.43
CA ILE A 149 6.23 -5.00 3.72
C ILE A 149 5.35 -4.02 4.50
N ASP A 150 4.25 -3.51 3.92
CA ASP A 150 3.35 -2.57 4.57
C ASP A 150 1.86 -2.82 4.27
N ALA A 151 1.39 -2.47 3.07
CA ALA A 151 -0.04 -2.41 2.76
C ALA A 151 -0.75 -3.77 2.94
N ALA A 152 -0.12 -4.88 2.52
CA ALA A 152 -0.66 -6.22 2.73
C ALA A 152 -0.20 -6.89 4.04
N VAL A 153 0.57 -6.18 4.88
CA VAL A 153 0.85 -6.57 6.28
C VAL A 153 -0.23 -6.00 7.21
N SER A 154 -0.70 -4.79 6.92
CA SER A 154 -1.83 -4.18 7.62
C SER A 154 -3.16 -4.91 7.34
N ILE A 155 -4.14 -4.76 8.23
CA ILE A 155 -5.54 -5.19 8.00
C ILE A 155 -6.43 -4.04 7.50
N LYS A 156 -5.83 -2.85 7.30
CA LYS A 156 -6.53 -1.68 6.79
C LYS A 156 -6.78 -1.82 5.31
N VAL A 157 -8.02 -1.60 4.91
CA VAL A 157 -8.46 -1.65 3.52
C VAL A 157 -9.34 -0.44 3.25
N ALA A 158 -9.19 0.22 2.10
CA ALA A 158 -9.87 1.48 1.86
C ALA A 158 -9.99 1.85 0.37
N VAL A 159 -10.88 2.81 0.12
CA VAL A 159 -10.97 3.59 -1.12
C VAL A 159 -10.88 5.08 -0.82
N ASN A 160 -10.48 5.86 -1.80
CA ASN A 160 -10.54 7.31 -1.76
C ASN A 160 -12.00 7.76 -1.94
N TYR A 161 -12.37 8.92 -1.36
CA TYR A 161 -13.67 9.53 -1.58
C TYR A 161 -13.53 11.04 -1.78
N GLY A 162 -13.93 11.53 -2.96
CA GLY A 162 -13.60 12.88 -3.41
C GLY A 162 -12.09 13.11 -3.43
N ARG A 163 -11.61 14.16 -2.75
CA ARG A 163 -10.17 14.48 -2.61
C ARG A 163 -9.53 13.91 -1.34
N CYS A 164 -10.21 13.00 -0.64
CA CYS A 164 -9.74 12.46 0.63
C CYS A 164 -9.17 11.06 0.45
N LYS A 165 -7.88 10.90 0.74
CA LYS A 165 -7.18 9.61 0.73
C LYS A 165 -7.76 8.66 1.78
N ASN A 166 -8.00 7.40 1.43
CA ASN A 166 -8.43 6.30 2.31
C ASN A 166 -9.62 6.64 3.23
N ARG A 167 -10.57 7.45 2.76
CA ARG A 167 -11.65 7.98 3.61
C ARG A 167 -12.72 6.94 3.95
N LEU A 168 -12.99 6.00 3.04
CA LEU A 168 -13.95 4.93 3.25
C LEU A 168 -13.18 3.62 3.33
N GLY A 169 -13.38 2.83 4.37
CA GLY A 169 -12.60 1.62 4.57
C GLY A 169 -13.06 0.77 5.75
N ALA A 170 -12.28 -0.26 6.04
CA ALA A 170 -12.50 -1.19 7.14
C ALA A 170 -11.16 -1.69 7.71
N TYR A 171 -11.24 -2.24 8.92
CA TYR A 171 -10.22 -3.13 9.47
C TYR A 171 -10.68 -4.56 9.19
N HIS A 172 -10.15 -5.18 8.13
CA HIS A 172 -10.59 -6.50 7.66
C HIS A 172 -9.39 -7.36 7.30
N ALA A 173 -9.02 -8.27 8.20
CA ALA A 173 -7.86 -9.14 8.02
C ALA A 173 -8.12 -10.17 6.90
N PRO A 174 -7.15 -10.45 6.02
CA PRO A 174 -7.21 -11.65 5.19
C PRO A 174 -7.13 -12.88 6.09
N ILE A 175 -7.56 -14.04 5.62
CA ILE A 175 -7.31 -15.29 6.36
C ILE A 175 -5.84 -15.74 6.23
N HIS A 176 -5.18 -15.38 5.13
CA HIS A 176 -3.78 -15.72 4.85
C HIS A 176 -3.14 -14.71 3.90
N THR A 177 -1.84 -14.46 4.05
CA THR A 177 -1.04 -13.65 3.13
C THR A 177 0.21 -14.41 2.70
N PHE A 178 0.36 -14.68 1.40
CA PHE A 178 1.58 -15.27 0.85
C PHE A 178 2.56 -14.18 0.43
N LEU A 179 3.74 -14.19 1.04
CA LEU A 179 4.83 -13.26 0.80
C LEU A 179 5.85 -13.87 -0.16
N ASP A 180 5.59 -13.73 -1.46
CA ASP A 180 6.49 -14.15 -2.52
C ASP A 180 7.30 -12.96 -3.03
N PHE A 181 8.53 -12.83 -2.54
CA PHE A 181 9.41 -11.73 -2.96
C PHE A 181 9.91 -11.89 -4.41
N THR A 182 9.72 -13.04 -5.07
CA THR A 182 10.17 -13.22 -6.45
C THR A 182 9.40 -12.36 -7.46
N PHE A 183 8.21 -11.84 -7.10
CA PHE A 183 7.51 -10.82 -7.89
C PHE A 183 8.33 -9.55 -8.09
N LEU A 184 9.22 -9.21 -7.15
CA LEU A 184 10.07 -8.02 -7.26
C LEU A 184 10.99 -8.06 -8.48
N ARG A 185 11.32 -9.25 -9.01
CA ARG A 185 12.17 -9.40 -10.20
C ARG A 185 11.63 -8.64 -11.42
N THR A 186 10.31 -8.51 -11.56
CA THR A 186 9.67 -7.81 -12.69
C THR A 186 9.13 -6.43 -12.29
N LEU A 187 9.29 -6.04 -11.02
CA LEU A 187 8.77 -4.78 -10.53
C LEU A 187 9.67 -3.62 -11.02
N PRO A 188 9.10 -2.54 -11.59
CA PRO A 188 9.89 -1.40 -12.04
C PRO A 188 10.73 -0.79 -10.92
N THR A 189 11.95 -0.34 -11.23
CA THR A 189 12.86 0.26 -10.24
C THR A 189 12.23 1.43 -9.49
N ALA A 190 11.37 2.22 -10.15
CA ALA A 190 10.62 3.30 -9.50
C ALA A 190 9.68 2.78 -8.39
N GLN A 191 9.06 1.62 -8.58
CA GLN A 191 8.21 0.97 -7.55
C GLN A 191 9.03 0.29 -6.45
N ILE A 192 10.22 -0.23 -6.77
CA ILE A 192 11.18 -0.71 -5.77
C ILE A 192 11.57 0.44 -4.83
N ARG A 193 11.96 1.58 -5.42
CA ARG A 193 12.27 2.81 -4.68
C ARG A 193 11.09 3.32 -3.87
N ASN A 194 9.89 3.33 -4.48
CA ASN A 194 8.65 3.74 -3.82
C ASN A 194 8.43 2.98 -2.50
N GLY A 195 8.60 1.66 -2.49
CA GLY A 195 8.47 0.88 -1.25
C GLY A 195 9.68 0.91 -0.31
N PHE A 196 10.87 1.28 -0.79
CA PHE A 196 12.05 1.49 0.06
C PHE A 196 11.78 2.56 1.14
N ALA A 197 10.96 3.57 0.82
CA ALA A 197 10.56 4.62 1.77
C ALA A 197 9.90 4.06 3.04
N GLU A 198 9.05 3.04 2.90
CA GLU A 198 8.35 2.45 4.05
C GLU A 198 9.26 1.64 4.97
N LEU A 199 10.34 1.08 4.40
CA LEU A 199 11.40 0.45 5.19
C LEU A 199 12.22 1.51 5.94
N ILE A 200 12.50 2.68 5.34
CA ILE A 200 13.13 3.79 6.07
C ILE A 200 12.21 4.28 7.20
N LYS A 201 10.89 4.38 6.95
CA LYS A 201 9.91 4.79 7.95
C LYS A 201 9.98 3.94 9.22
N ILE A 202 9.79 2.62 9.06
CA ILE A 202 9.75 1.72 10.22
C ILE A 202 11.10 1.64 10.93
N SER A 203 12.19 1.52 10.17
CA SER A 203 13.53 1.30 10.71
C SER A 203 14.08 2.53 11.44
N SER A 204 13.86 3.74 10.90
CA SER A 204 14.34 4.96 11.54
C SER A 204 13.68 5.25 12.90
N CYS A 205 12.47 4.75 13.11
CA CYS A 205 11.69 4.96 14.33
C CYS A 205 11.64 3.75 15.28
N ALA A 206 11.98 2.55 14.83
CA ALA A 206 11.75 1.33 15.62
C ALA A 206 12.80 0.21 15.46
N ASP A 207 13.64 0.22 14.42
CA ASP A 207 14.62 -0.84 14.19
C ASP A 207 15.90 -0.34 13.51
N VAL A 208 16.89 0.01 14.33
CA VAL A 208 18.20 0.45 13.86
C VAL A 208 18.96 -0.63 13.07
N GLY A 209 18.72 -1.90 13.35
CA GLY A 209 19.39 -3.00 12.64
C GLY A 209 18.97 -3.05 11.16
N THR A 210 17.67 -2.90 10.90
CA THR A 210 17.16 -2.74 9.54
C THR A 210 17.65 -1.44 8.91
N PHE A 211 17.69 -0.34 9.66
CA PHE A 211 18.18 0.95 9.16
C PHE A 211 19.63 0.87 8.68
N ASP A 212 20.50 0.25 9.47
CA ASP A 212 21.92 0.09 9.15
C ASP A 212 22.14 -0.75 7.89
N LEU A 213 21.33 -1.80 7.69
CA LEU A 213 21.38 -2.63 6.48
C LEU A 213 20.87 -1.88 5.25
N LEU A 214 19.79 -1.11 5.37
CA LEU A 214 19.30 -0.23 4.29
C LEU A 214 20.34 0.80 3.90
N ASP A 215 21.00 1.43 4.89
CA ASP A 215 22.06 2.42 4.66
C ASP A 215 23.29 1.79 4.00
N THR A 216 23.66 0.57 4.42
CA THR A 216 24.80 -0.15 3.85
C THR A 216 24.56 -0.56 2.39
N HIS A 217 23.38 -1.10 2.08
CA HIS A 217 23.10 -1.74 0.79
C HIS A 217 22.15 -0.96 -0.12
N CYS A 218 21.93 0.34 0.15
CA CYS A 218 20.89 1.16 -0.48
C CYS A 218 20.80 1.02 -2.02
N GLU A 219 21.87 1.36 -2.74
CA GLU A 219 21.88 1.36 -4.21
C GLU A 219 21.76 -0.05 -4.79
N ASP A 220 22.38 -1.03 -4.14
CA ASP A 220 22.36 -2.43 -4.58
C ASP A 220 20.96 -3.03 -4.44
N LEU A 221 20.27 -2.79 -3.32
CA LEU A 221 18.89 -3.24 -3.10
C LEU A 221 17.92 -2.65 -4.14
N ILE A 222 18.10 -1.38 -4.51
CA ILE A 222 17.23 -0.73 -5.49
C ILE A 222 17.52 -1.25 -6.90
N SER A 223 18.80 -1.33 -7.28
CA SER A 223 19.20 -1.71 -8.64
C SER A 223 19.00 -3.20 -8.94
N SER A 224 19.06 -4.07 -7.92
CA SER A 224 18.87 -5.52 -8.04
C SER A 224 17.46 -6.00 -7.68
N ALA A 225 16.51 -5.08 -7.47
CA ALA A 225 15.15 -5.38 -7.03
C ALA A 225 15.11 -6.26 -5.76
N PHE A 226 15.79 -5.82 -4.69
CA PHE A 226 16.00 -6.56 -3.44
C PHE A 226 16.67 -7.93 -3.70
N ALA A 227 17.71 -7.93 -4.52
CA ALA A 227 18.47 -9.11 -4.94
C ALA A 227 17.61 -10.20 -5.61
N ARG A 228 16.54 -9.79 -6.31
CA ARG A 228 15.68 -10.69 -7.10
C ARG A 228 15.96 -10.64 -8.60
N ALA A 229 16.74 -9.66 -9.05
CA ALA A 229 17.25 -9.61 -10.41
C ALA A 229 18.22 -10.78 -10.68
N ASP A 230 18.29 -11.22 -11.94
CA ASP A 230 19.16 -12.32 -12.34
C ASP A 230 20.63 -11.98 -12.10
N GLY A 231 21.38 -12.93 -11.50
CA GLY A 231 22.80 -12.74 -11.18
C GLY A 231 23.09 -11.95 -9.90
N SER A 232 22.07 -11.67 -9.07
CA SER A 232 22.26 -11.00 -7.77
C SER A 232 23.15 -11.83 -6.81
N ASP A 233 23.99 -11.14 -6.04
CA ASP A 233 24.86 -11.74 -5.03
C ASP A 233 24.07 -12.41 -3.90
N SER A 234 24.54 -13.56 -3.41
CA SER A 234 23.87 -14.33 -2.37
C SER A 234 23.88 -13.62 -1.01
N GLY A 235 24.95 -12.89 -0.68
CA GLY A 235 25.03 -12.10 0.55
C GLY A 235 24.07 -10.91 0.52
N LEU A 236 23.93 -10.26 -0.63
CA LEU A 236 22.92 -9.22 -0.82
C LEU A 236 21.49 -9.78 -0.69
N LYS A 237 21.24 -11.01 -1.19
CA LYS A 237 19.95 -11.69 -1.01
C LYS A 237 19.66 -11.96 0.47
N GLU A 238 20.63 -12.45 1.23
CA GLU A 238 20.47 -12.64 2.67
C GLU A 238 20.17 -11.33 3.40
N ALA A 239 20.87 -10.24 3.04
CA ALA A 239 20.62 -8.92 3.61
C ALA A 239 19.20 -8.42 3.27
N ALA A 240 18.76 -8.55 2.01
CA ALA A 240 17.42 -8.19 1.58
C ALA A 240 16.34 -8.98 2.34
N ASP A 241 16.51 -10.29 2.50
CA ASP A 241 15.57 -11.15 3.20
C ASP A 241 15.48 -10.81 4.69
N ARG A 242 16.63 -10.48 5.31
CA ARG A 242 16.68 -10.01 6.69
C ARG A 242 15.97 -8.67 6.88
N ILE A 243 16.24 -7.71 6.00
CA ILE A 243 15.59 -6.37 6.00
C ILE A 243 14.07 -6.53 5.93
N CYS A 244 13.58 -7.26 4.92
CA CYS A 244 12.14 -7.40 4.68
C CYS A 244 11.46 -8.14 5.84
N ARG A 245 12.05 -9.24 6.32
CA ARG A 245 11.51 -10.01 7.45
C ARG A 245 11.45 -9.18 8.74
N ALA A 246 12.52 -8.45 9.05
CA ALA A 246 12.57 -7.61 10.25
C ALA A 246 11.59 -6.44 10.16
N GLY A 247 11.49 -5.78 9.00
CA GLY A 247 10.52 -4.71 8.75
C GLY A 247 9.06 -5.18 8.92
N ILE A 248 8.70 -6.32 8.33
CA ILE A 248 7.37 -6.92 8.49
C ILE A 248 7.09 -7.26 9.95
N TYR A 249 8.04 -7.92 10.63
CA TYR A 249 7.88 -8.28 12.04
C TYR A 249 7.68 -7.06 12.93
N GLU A 250 8.46 -6.01 12.72
CA GLU A 250 8.39 -4.78 13.51
C GLU A 250 7.07 -4.05 13.29
N MET A 251 6.57 -4.00 12.05
CA MET A 251 5.24 -3.49 11.76
C MET A 251 4.15 -4.29 12.50
N LEU A 252 4.18 -5.63 12.43
CA LEU A 252 3.22 -6.48 13.13
C LEU A 252 3.30 -6.30 14.65
N ARG A 253 4.50 -6.19 15.20
CA ARG A 253 4.74 -5.97 16.63
C ARG A 253 4.08 -4.67 17.13
N LEU A 254 4.13 -3.61 16.32
CA LEU A 254 3.55 -2.31 16.64
C LEU A 254 2.03 -2.25 16.43
N GLU A 255 1.50 -2.91 15.40
CA GLU A 255 0.08 -2.81 15.03
C GLU A 255 -0.81 -3.87 15.71
N THR A 256 -0.31 -5.07 16.01
CA THR A 256 -1.12 -6.16 16.60
C THR A 256 -1.81 -5.77 17.92
N PRO A 257 -1.18 -5.01 18.85
CA PRO A 257 -1.85 -4.53 20.06
C PRO A 257 -2.91 -3.45 19.80
N ASN A 258 -3.04 -2.97 18.56
CA ASN A 258 -3.80 -1.78 18.19
C ASN A 258 -4.49 -1.90 16.82
N LEU A 259 -4.99 -3.08 16.47
CA LEU A 259 -5.50 -3.40 15.12
C LEU A 259 -6.64 -2.50 14.62
N HIS A 260 -7.37 -1.83 15.52
CA HIS A 260 -8.44 -0.88 15.20
C HIS A 260 -8.04 0.59 15.42
N GLU A 261 -6.75 0.86 15.62
CA GLU A 261 -6.18 2.19 15.87
C GLU A 261 -6.86 2.97 17.01
N LEU A 262 -7.25 2.28 18.09
CA LEU A 262 -7.84 2.92 19.27
C LEU A 262 -6.79 3.76 20.03
N MET A 263 -5.52 3.34 19.99
CA MET A 263 -4.38 4.15 20.43
C MET A 263 -3.84 4.95 19.24
N LEU A 264 -3.86 6.27 19.35
CA LEU A 264 -3.54 7.16 18.22
C LEU A 264 -2.06 7.59 18.15
N ASP A 265 -1.26 7.28 19.18
CA ASP A 265 0.19 7.46 19.17
C ASP A 265 0.86 6.29 18.44
N ARG A 266 0.94 6.42 17.12
CA ARG A 266 1.33 5.32 16.22
C ARG A 266 2.66 5.57 15.56
N VAL A 267 3.66 4.77 15.92
CA VAL A 267 5.03 4.85 15.38
C VAL A 267 5.03 4.74 13.85
N ILE A 268 4.24 3.81 13.31
CA ILE A 268 4.17 3.58 11.86
C ILE A 268 3.48 4.72 11.09
N ALA A 269 2.99 5.76 11.76
CA ALA A 269 2.44 6.96 11.14
C ALA A 269 3.51 8.03 10.84
N TYR A 270 4.80 7.69 11.02
CA TYR A 270 5.92 8.52 10.56
C TYR A 270 5.88 8.67 9.04
N GLY A 271 6.13 9.89 8.56
CA GLY A 271 5.90 10.24 7.16
C GLY A 271 4.44 10.37 6.74
N HIS A 272 3.48 10.22 7.65
CA HIS A 272 2.03 10.23 7.35
C HIS A 272 1.27 11.33 8.09
N THR A 273 1.94 12.43 8.46
CA THR A 273 1.33 13.56 9.14
C THR A 273 0.81 14.59 8.12
N TRP A 274 1.64 14.96 7.16
CA TRP A 274 1.33 15.92 6.09
C TRP A 274 1.21 15.26 4.72
N SER A 275 1.89 14.13 4.50
CA SER A 275 1.87 13.43 3.21
C SER A 275 0.49 13.05 2.68
N PRO A 276 -0.55 12.66 3.48
CA PRO A 276 -1.82 12.22 2.91
C PRO A 276 -2.56 13.31 2.13
N ILE A 277 -2.38 14.58 2.53
CA ILE A 277 -2.89 15.73 1.78
C ILE A 277 -1.95 16.05 0.63
N PHE A 278 -0.65 16.07 0.90
CA PHE A 278 0.33 16.54 -0.09
C PHE A 278 0.49 15.57 -1.27
N GLU A 279 0.39 14.26 -1.07
CA GLU A 279 0.49 13.23 -2.11
C GLU A 279 -0.45 13.50 -3.28
N LEU A 280 -1.67 13.96 -2.98
CA LEU A 280 -2.74 14.20 -3.94
C LEU A 280 -2.76 15.62 -4.52
N VAL A 281 -1.86 16.52 -4.09
CA VAL A 281 -1.84 17.92 -4.53
C VAL A 281 -1.12 18.12 -5.86
N PRO A 282 0.09 17.59 -6.08
CA PRO A 282 0.75 17.65 -7.38
C PRO A 282 -0.06 16.97 -8.47
N ASP A 283 0.06 17.46 -9.70
CA ASP A 283 -0.48 16.83 -10.91
C ASP A 283 0.64 16.70 -11.96
N PRO A 284 1.03 15.47 -12.36
CA PRO A 284 0.57 14.18 -11.81
C PRO A 284 0.84 14.04 -10.29
N HIS A 285 0.07 13.18 -9.61
CA HIS A 285 0.26 12.90 -8.19
C HIS A 285 1.65 12.33 -7.92
N LEU A 286 2.16 12.56 -6.71
CA LEU A 286 3.38 11.89 -6.25
C LEU A 286 3.10 10.41 -6.01
N ARG A 287 4.09 9.56 -6.26
CA ARG A 287 4.08 8.21 -5.72
C ARG A 287 4.11 8.29 -4.19
N HIS A 288 3.38 7.39 -3.54
CA HIS A 288 3.19 7.38 -2.10
C HIS A 288 4.52 7.49 -1.31
N GLY A 289 5.48 6.63 -1.64
CA GLY A 289 6.83 6.61 -1.06
C GLY A 289 7.57 7.94 -1.13
N HIS A 290 7.39 8.70 -2.23
CA HIS A 290 7.97 10.02 -2.36
C HIS A 290 7.25 11.06 -1.50
N ALA A 291 5.91 11.00 -1.42
CA ALA A 291 5.15 11.90 -0.57
C ALA A 291 5.48 11.68 0.93
N ILE A 292 5.57 10.43 1.38
CA ILE A 292 5.95 10.13 2.76
C ILE A 292 7.42 10.47 3.04
N SER A 293 8.31 10.38 2.05
CA SER A 293 9.73 10.73 2.23
C SER A 293 9.93 12.23 2.42
N ILE A 294 9.14 13.07 1.74
CA ILE A 294 9.14 14.53 1.97
C ILE A 294 8.69 14.85 3.39
N ASP A 295 7.61 14.21 3.84
CA ASP A 295 7.12 14.34 5.21
C ASP A 295 8.17 13.89 6.25
N MET A 296 8.78 12.70 6.05
CA MET A 296 9.83 12.19 6.93
C MET A 296 11.07 13.09 6.96
N ALA A 297 11.54 13.56 5.80
CA ALA A 297 12.71 14.42 5.72
C ALA A 297 12.48 15.77 6.42
N TYR A 298 11.31 16.37 6.24
CA TYR A 298 10.90 17.56 6.97
C TYR A 298 10.75 17.30 8.49
N SER A 299 10.10 16.21 8.86
CA SER A 299 9.96 15.75 10.26
C SER A 299 11.30 15.56 10.95
N ALA A 300 12.29 15.00 10.25
CA ALA A 300 13.64 14.83 10.77
C ALA A 300 14.35 16.17 10.99
N THR A 301 14.15 17.16 10.11
CA THR A 301 14.62 18.54 10.35
C THR A 301 13.95 19.17 11.58
N LEU A 302 12.64 18.96 11.76
CA LEU A 302 11.93 19.42 12.95
C LEU A 302 12.48 18.78 14.24
N ALA A 303 12.70 17.46 14.23
CA ALA A 303 13.30 16.73 15.35
C ALA A 303 14.73 17.20 15.66
N HIS A 304 15.53 17.47 14.63
CA HIS A 304 16.88 18.02 14.78
C HIS A 304 16.86 19.40 15.44
N ARG A 305 15.97 20.30 14.98
CA ARG A 305 15.80 21.65 15.57
C ARG A 305 15.38 21.61 17.03
N ARG A 306 14.64 20.58 17.45
CA ARG A 306 14.28 20.34 18.86
C ARG A 306 15.37 19.66 19.68
N GLY A 307 16.53 19.33 19.10
CA GLY A 307 17.60 18.60 19.77
C GLY A 307 17.27 17.14 20.05
N LEU A 308 16.20 16.60 19.45
CA LEU A 308 15.79 15.20 19.60
C LEU A 308 16.60 14.27 18.71
N LEU A 309 17.02 14.75 17.55
CA LEU A 309 17.86 14.03 16.58
C LEU A 309 19.20 14.76 16.43
N SER A 310 20.31 14.05 16.65
CA SER A 310 21.66 14.59 16.51
C SER A 310 21.92 15.03 15.06
N GLY A 311 22.78 16.03 14.87
CA GLY A 311 23.13 16.50 13.52
C GLY A 311 23.73 15.39 12.65
N THR A 312 24.51 14.49 13.24
CA THR A 312 25.08 13.33 12.55
C THR A 312 24.01 12.37 12.04
N GLU A 313 23.03 12.03 12.88
CA GLU A 313 21.95 11.10 12.50
C GLU A 313 20.93 11.74 11.57
N HIS A 314 20.66 13.04 11.72
CA HIS A 314 19.87 13.81 10.76
C HIS A 314 20.50 13.78 9.37
N GLN A 315 21.79 14.08 9.26
CA GLN A 315 22.52 14.00 7.99
C GLN A 315 22.58 12.57 7.43
N ARG A 316 22.75 11.57 8.28
CA ARG A 316 22.74 10.15 7.88
C ARG A 316 21.40 9.76 7.25
N LEU A 317 20.28 10.10 7.90
CA LEU A 317 18.93 9.83 7.40
C LEU A 317 18.66 10.54 6.06
N LEU A 318 19.00 11.84 5.95
CA LEU A 318 18.83 12.58 4.69
C LEU A 318 19.72 12.03 3.56
N ARG A 319 20.94 11.59 3.86
CA ARG A 319 21.81 10.95 2.87
C ARG A 319 21.24 9.62 2.39
N LEU A 320 20.62 8.83 3.26
CA LEU A 320 19.93 7.60 2.86
C LEU A 320 18.77 7.89 1.89
N PHE A 321 17.90 8.85 2.21
CA PHE A 321 16.84 9.28 1.27
C PHE A 321 17.42 9.72 -0.08
N SER A 322 18.48 10.54 -0.05
CA SER A 322 19.14 11.03 -1.27
C SER A 322 19.77 9.93 -2.11
N ARG A 323 20.43 8.94 -1.50
CA ARG A 323 21.03 7.77 -2.17
C ARG A 323 19.96 6.84 -2.73
N ALA A 324 18.87 6.65 -2.01
CA ALA A 324 17.71 5.90 -2.49
C ALA A 324 17.03 6.58 -3.68
N GLY A 325 17.30 7.88 -3.91
CA GLY A 325 16.63 8.68 -4.93
C GLY A 325 15.22 9.11 -4.52
N LEU A 326 14.87 9.00 -3.24
CA LEU A 326 13.59 9.43 -2.71
C LEU A 326 13.52 10.96 -2.62
N ALA A 327 12.32 11.50 -2.78
CA ALA A 327 12.10 12.94 -2.65
C ALA A 327 12.20 13.32 -1.17
N MET A 328 13.02 14.31 -0.87
CA MET A 328 13.08 14.95 0.45
C MET A 328 12.42 16.32 0.42
N ASP A 329 12.32 16.94 -0.76
CA ASP A 329 11.61 18.21 -0.94
C ASP A 329 10.76 18.22 -2.22
N HIS A 330 9.82 19.15 -2.27
CA HIS A 330 9.09 19.53 -3.47
C HIS A 330 8.70 21.02 -3.41
N PRO A 331 8.73 21.78 -4.52
CA PRO A 331 8.40 23.22 -4.51
C PRO A 331 7.03 23.54 -3.90
N GLY A 332 6.03 22.70 -4.17
CA GLY A 332 4.68 22.81 -3.61
C GLY A 332 4.52 22.35 -2.15
N PHE A 333 5.54 21.75 -1.52
CA PHE A 333 5.50 21.47 -0.07
C PHE A 333 5.87 22.75 0.68
N ASP A 334 4.88 23.61 0.89
CA ASP A 334 5.03 24.96 1.44
C ASP A 334 4.25 25.18 2.74
N ALA A 335 4.30 26.40 3.29
CA ALA A 335 3.61 26.75 4.52
C ALA A 335 2.07 26.59 4.43
N ALA A 336 1.48 26.77 3.24
CA ALA A 336 0.05 26.61 3.05
C ALA A 336 -0.35 25.12 3.05
N ILE A 337 0.48 24.25 2.48
CA ILE A 337 0.32 22.80 2.59
C ILE A 337 0.48 22.34 4.04
N LEU A 338 1.50 22.81 4.76
CA LEU A 338 1.67 22.47 6.18
C LEU A 338 0.44 22.84 7.00
N ASP A 339 -0.12 24.03 6.82
CA ASP A 339 -1.32 24.48 7.54
C ASP A 339 -2.56 23.62 7.24
N ARG A 340 -2.84 23.42 5.95
CA ARG A 340 -3.98 22.60 5.50
C ARG A 340 -3.86 21.15 5.98
N ALA A 341 -2.67 20.57 5.87
CA ALA A 341 -2.45 19.19 6.24
C ALA A 341 -2.41 18.99 7.77
N THR A 342 -1.87 19.95 8.53
CA THR A 342 -1.95 19.96 10.01
C THR A 342 -3.41 20.04 10.47
N THR A 343 -4.21 20.93 9.87
CA THR A 343 -5.64 21.03 10.20
C THR A 343 -6.40 19.73 9.94
N ALA A 344 -6.08 19.05 8.83
CA ALA A 344 -6.70 17.76 8.49
C ALA A 344 -6.28 16.66 9.47
N ILE A 345 -4.99 16.52 9.75
CA ILE A 345 -4.47 15.43 10.58
C ILE A 345 -4.89 15.56 12.04
N LEU A 346 -5.05 16.78 12.57
CA LEU A 346 -5.61 17.02 13.91
C LEU A 346 -7.03 16.43 14.05
N LYS A 347 -7.86 16.54 13.01
CA LYS A 347 -9.20 15.92 13.03
C LYS A 347 -9.11 14.40 13.00
N THR A 348 -8.17 13.85 12.24
CA THR A 348 -7.94 12.41 12.16
C THR A 348 -7.37 11.83 13.46
N ARG A 349 -6.55 12.58 14.19
CA ARG A 349 -5.82 12.14 15.39
C ARG A 349 -6.42 12.65 16.70
N ASP A 350 -7.71 12.95 16.68
CA ASP A 350 -8.53 13.35 17.83
C ASP A 350 -8.00 14.58 18.58
N GLY A 351 -7.76 15.66 17.82
CA GLY A 351 -7.39 16.98 18.34
C GLY A 351 -5.91 17.17 18.68
N LEU A 352 -5.09 16.12 18.60
CA LEU A 352 -3.65 16.19 18.84
C LEU A 352 -2.85 15.88 17.57
N LEU A 353 -1.69 16.53 17.40
CA LEU A 353 -0.88 16.35 16.19
C LEU A 353 -0.31 14.93 16.13
N ARG A 354 0.20 14.44 17.27
CA ARG A 354 0.84 13.13 17.45
C ARG A 354 1.80 12.81 16.32
N ALA A 355 2.63 13.78 15.91
CA ALA A 355 3.58 13.58 14.82
C ALA A 355 4.74 12.73 15.33
N PRO A 356 4.86 11.45 14.93
CA PRO A 356 6.02 10.65 15.29
C PRO A 356 7.26 11.22 14.62
N VAL A 357 8.37 11.27 15.35
CA VAL A 357 9.67 11.67 14.82
C VAL A 357 10.78 10.76 15.37
N PRO A 358 11.83 10.48 14.58
CA PRO A 358 12.98 9.75 15.08
C PRO A 358 13.74 10.57 16.11
N VAL A 359 14.32 9.89 17.10
CA VAL A 359 15.19 10.50 18.12
C VAL A 359 16.53 9.79 18.18
N SER A 360 17.55 10.42 18.75
CA SER A 360 18.87 9.82 18.95
C SER A 360 18.89 8.85 20.14
N PRO A 361 19.46 7.64 19.98
CA PRO A 361 19.90 7.03 18.72
C PRO A 361 18.73 6.59 17.84
N ILE A 362 18.92 6.62 16.51
CA ILE A 362 17.95 6.14 15.49
C ILE A 362 17.43 4.74 15.85
N GLY A 363 16.19 4.45 15.45
CA GLY A 363 15.46 3.24 15.84
C GLY A 363 14.54 3.48 17.05
N ARG A 364 14.29 4.75 17.38
CA ARG A 364 13.41 5.19 18.48
C ARG A 364 12.53 6.33 18.00
N CYS A 365 11.38 6.49 18.65
CA CYS A 365 10.37 7.47 18.27
C CYS A 365 9.79 8.21 19.47
N VAL A 366 9.45 9.48 19.28
CA VAL A 366 8.57 10.26 20.19
C VAL A 366 7.48 10.95 19.37
N PHE A 367 6.42 11.42 20.03
CA PHE A 367 5.29 12.07 19.38
C PHE A 367 5.23 13.55 19.73
N LEU A 368 5.23 14.42 18.71
CA LEU A 368 5.13 15.86 18.88
C LEU A 368 3.66 16.30 18.85
N ASN A 369 3.23 17.02 19.88
CA ASN A 369 1.88 17.59 20.01
C ASN A 369 1.89 19.12 20.07
N ASP A 370 2.99 19.70 20.54
CA ASP A 370 3.18 21.10 20.88
C ASP A 370 4.03 21.82 19.84
N VAL A 371 3.76 21.58 18.54
CA VAL A 371 4.48 22.25 17.44
C VAL A 371 3.70 23.48 17.00
N SER A 372 4.23 24.67 17.28
CA SER A 372 3.60 25.93 16.86
C SER A 372 3.71 26.15 15.35
N VAL A 373 2.83 26.99 14.79
CA VAL A 373 2.88 27.37 13.37
C VAL A 373 4.21 28.04 13.02
N ASP A 374 4.72 28.91 13.89
CA ASP A 374 6.00 29.59 13.68
C ASP A 374 7.18 28.62 13.71
N GLU A 375 7.13 27.61 14.58
CA GLU A 375 8.13 26.55 14.63
C GLU A 375 8.11 25.69 13.36
N MET A 376 6.93 25.29 12.89
CA MET A 376 6.78 24.56 11.62
C MET A 376 7.35 25.36 10.44
N ARG A 377 7.06 26.65 10.36
CA ARG A 377 7.59 27.53 9.31
C ARG A 377 9.10 27.68 9.39
N ALA A 378 9.65 27.90 10.58
CA ALA A 378 11.09 28.02 10.77
C ALA A 378 11.82 26.70 10.43
N ALA A 379 11.21 25.54 10.75
CA ALA A 379 11.72 24.24 10.34
C ALA A 379 11.65 24.04 8.83
N LEU A 380 10.58 24.51 8.18
CA LEU A 380 10.43 24.46 6.74
C LEU A 380 11.50 25.30 6.04
N ASP A 381 11.74 26.53 6.49
CA ASP A 381 12.75 27.43 5.92
C ASP A 381 14.18 26.87 6.06
N GLU A 382 14.48 26.23 7.19
CA GLU A 382 15.73 25.50 7.36
C GLU A 382 15.81 24.27 6.45
N HIS A 383 14.73 23.49 6.37
CA HIS A 383 14.65 22.32 5.53
C HIS A 383 14.88 22.68 4.06
N LYS A 384 14.19 23.69 3.51
CA LYS A 384 14.38 24.19 2.14
C LYS A 384 15.83 24.61 1.86
N ARG A 385 16.46 25.34 2.79
CA ARG A 385 17.87 25.76 2.66
C ARG A 385 18.81 24.56 2.66
N LEU A 386 18.55 23.57 3.50
CA LEU A 386 19.33 22.35 3.55
C LEU A 386 19.16 21.51 2.28
N MET A 387 17.93 21.34 1.79
CA MET A 387 17.65 20.56 0.59
C MET A 387 18.32 21.15 -0.66
N ALA A 388 18.47 22.47 -0.72
CA ALA A 388 19.22 23.14 -1.79
C ALA A 388 20.71 22.73 -1.86
N THR A 389 21.29 22.14 -0.82
CA THR A 389 22.68 21.64 -0.82
C THR A 389 22.80 20.16 -1.18
N PHE A 390 21.70 19.42 -1.20
CA PHE A 390 21.67 18.00 -1.58
C PHE A 390 21.58 17.82 -3.11
N PRO A 391 21.97 16.65 -3.65
CA PRO A 391 21.73 16.30 -5.04
C PRO A 391 20.26 16.54 -5.44
N ARG A 392 20.04 17.02 -6.67
CA ARG A 392 18.72 17.36 -7.22
C ARG A 392 17.93 18.36 -6.36
N ARG A 393 18.61 19.12 -5.49
CA ARG A 393 17.98 20.06 -4.55
C ARG A 393 16.91 19.40 -3.65
N GLY A 394 17.08 18.11 -3.35
CA GLY A 394 16.12 17.32 -2.59
C GLY A 394 15.00 16.67 -3.43
N GLU A 395 14.92 16.91 -4.73
CA GLU A 395 13.94 16.26 -5.60
C GLU A 395 14.23 14.75 -5.79
N GLY A 396 13.16 13.97 -5.91
CA GLY A 396 13.24 12.51 -6.11
C GLY A 396 13.39 12.10 -7.57
N ILE A 397 13.90 10.89 -7.78
CA ILE A 397 13.98 10.23 -9.09
C ILE A 397 12.70 9.42 -9.29
N ASP A 398 12.02 9.61 -10.42
CA ASP A 398 10.73 8.98 -10.73
C ASP A 398 9.68 9.26 -9.63
N ALA A 399 9.58 10.51 -9.18
CA ALA A 399 8.76 10.85 -8.02
C ALA A 399 7.24 10.80 -8.27
N PHE A 400 6.82 10.87 -9.53
CA PHE A 400 5.43 11.02 -9.92
C PHE A 400 4.84 9.72 -10.48
N VAL A 401 3.54 9.54 -10.26
CA VAL A 401 2.77 8.44 -10.84
C VAL A 401 2.81 8.54 -12.36
N ASP A 402 3.07 7.43 -13.04
CA ASP A 402 3.01 7.29 -14.48
C ASP A 402 2.19 6.05 -14.89
N ALA A 403 2.27 5.67 -16.16
CA ALA A 403 1.50 4.54 -16.68
C ALA A 403 1.90 3.19 -16.04
N SER A 404 3.13 3.05 -15.52
CA SER A 404 3.59 1.84 -14.81
C SER A 404 2.87 1.62 -13.47
N ASP A 405 2.35 2.68 -12.86
CA ASP A 405 1.60 2.61 -11.60
C ASP A 405 0.14 2.18 -11.78
N THR A 406 -0.38 2.24 -13.00
CA THR A 406 -1.83 2.35 -13.21
C THR A 406 -2.44 1.29 -14.12
N GLY A 407 -1.60 0.52 -14.82
CA GLY A 407 -2.06 -0.49 -15.78
C GLY A 407 -2.57 0.08 -17.11
N TYR A 408 -2.59 1.41 -17.28
CA TYR A 408 -3.07 2.06 -18.51
C TYR A 408 -2.03 2.10 -19.65
N THR A 409 -0.85 1.50 -19.49
CA THR A 409 0.25 1.50 -20.49
C THR A 409 -0.11 0.88 -21.84
N THR A 410 -1.22 0.14 -21.95
CA THR A 410 -1.65 -0.52 -23.20
C THR A 410 -2.75 0.19 -23.97
N VAL A 411 -3.25 1.35 -23.52
CA VAL A 411 -4.16 2.19 -24.31
C VAL A 411 -3.44 3.45 -24.78
N GLN A 412 -2.32 3.27 -25.47
CA GLN A 412 -1.97 4.25 -26.49
C GLN A 412 -3.07 4.18 -27.54
N GLN A 413 -3.80 5.27 -27.70
CA GLN A 413 -4.73 5.47 -28.81
C GLN A 413 -3.96 5.32 -30.12
N THR A 414 -3.79 4.11 -30.63
CA THR A 414 -3.87 3.90 -32.06
C THR A 414 -5.35 4.09 -32.38
N GLN A 415 -5.70 5.26 -32.92
CA GLN A 415 -6.88 5.37 -33.76
C GLN A 415 -6.84 4.17 -34.73
N ASP A 416 -7.78 3.23 -34.57
CA ASP A 416 -8.15 2.13 -35.51
C ASP A 416 -8.29 0.70 -34.95
N SER A 417 -8.24 0.45 -33.63
CA SER A 417 -8.63 -0.86 -33.09
C SER A 417 -9.52 -0.79 -31.84
N PRO A 418 -10.66 -1.51 -31.79
CA PRO A 418 -11.48 -1.60 -30.58
C PRO A 418 -10.77 -2.41 -29.48
N PRO A 419 -11.04 -2.14 -28.20
CA PRO A 419 -10.48 -2.90 -27.08
C PRO A 419 -10.94 -4.37 -27.11
N PRO A 420 -10.17 -5.30 -26.50
CA PRO A 420 -10.61 -6.69 -26.33
C PRO A 420 -11.92 -6.74 -25.54
N ALA A 421 -12.83 -7.66 -25.90
CA ALA A 421 -14.19 -7.75 -25.36
C ALA A 421 -14.28 -7.98 -23.82
N ASP A 422 -13.16 -8.27 -23.15
CA ASP A 422 -13.11 -8.66 -21.73
C ASP A 422 -12.38 -7.64 -20.83
N VAL A 423 -12.31 -6.37 -21.23
CA VAL A 423 -11.72 -5.29 -20.43
C VAL A 423 -12.81 -4.28 -20.06
N VAL A 424 -13.19 -4.24 -18.78
CA VAL A 424 -14.04 -3.17 -18.24
C VAL A 424 -13.16 -1.94 -18.06
N VAL A 425 -13.33 -0.95 -18.93
CA VAL A 425 -12.66 0.36 -18.84
C VAL A 425 -13.66 1.39 -18.34
N THR A 426 -13.57 1.76 -17.07
CA THR A 426 -14.34 2.88 -16.52
C THR A 426 -13.62 4.18 -16.87
N THR A 427 -14.06 4.89 -17.92
CA THR A 427 -13.56 6.24 -18.20
C THR A 427 -14.40 7.27 -17.45
N LEU A 428 -13.73 8.09 -16.64
CA LEU A 428 -14.33 9.28 -16.03
C LEU A 428 -14.15 10.46 -16.98
N ASP A 429 -15.19 11.27 -17.17
CA ASP A 429 -15.05 12.53 -17.88
C ASP A 429 -14.21 13.54 -17.08
N LYS A 430 -13.89 14.70 -17.68
CA LYS A 430 -13.10 15.77 -17.04
C LYS A 430 -13.73 16.33 -15.75
N GLU A 431 -14.97 15.95 -15.44
CA GLU A 431 -15.73 16.38 -14.27
C GLU A 431 -15.96 15.23 -13.26
N GLY A 432 -15.39 14.04 -13.50
CA GLY A 432 -15.46 12.90 -12.58
C GLY A 432 -16.80 12.17 -12.59
N ARG A 433 -17.57 12.27 -13.68
CA ARG A 433 -18.83 11.51 -13.85
C ARG A 433 -18.58 10.27 -14.71
N ALA A 434 -19.27 9.18 -14.38
CA ALA A 434 -19.29 7.98 -15.20
C ALA A 434 -19.95 8.29 -16.56
N ALA A 435 -19.20 8.11 -17.65
CA ALA A 435 -19.79 8.17 -18.98
C ALA A 435 -20.64 6.90 -19.23
N ALA A 436 -21.79 7.06 -19.88
CA ALA A 436 -22.77 5.99 -20.11
C ALA A 436 -22.17 4.78 -20.84
N GLU A 437 -22.56 3.57 -20.39
CA GLU A 437 -22.24 2.28 -21.01
C GLU A 437 -22.63 2.27 -22.49
N VAL A 438 -21.65 2.06 -23.38
CA VAL A 438 -21.94 1.74 -24.78
C VAL A 438 -21.91 0.22 -24.90
N SER A 439 -23.09 -0.40 -24.86
CA SER A 439 -23.28 -1.79 -25.27
C SER A 439 -23.32 -1.85 -26.79
N VAL A 440 -22.23 -2.35 -27.41
CA VAL A 440 -22.21 -2.60 -28.86
C VAL A 440 -22.90 -3.94 -29.11
N SER A 441 -24.22 -3.90 -29.36
CA SER A 441 -24.94 -5.04 -29.93
C SER A 441 -24.73 -5.06 -31.45
N ALA A 442 -24.08 -6.10 -31.95
CA ALA A 442 -23.92 -6.31 -33.39
C ALA A 442 -25.27 -6.76 -33.99
N VAL A 443 -25.99 -5.83 -34.61
CA VAL A 443 -27.12 -6.15 -35.49
C VAL A 443 -26.57 -6.57 -36.86
N VAL A 444 -26.56 -7.88 -37.12
CA VAL A 444 -26.33 -8.43 -38.46
C VAL A 444 -27.61 -8.21 -39.27
N THR A 445 -27.61 -7.23 -40.18
CA THR A 445 -28.61 -7.18 -41.26
C THR A 445 -27.97 -7.70 -42.54
N ASN A 446 -28.44 -8.87 -42.98
CA ASN A 446 -28.20 -9.39 -44.33
C ASN A 446 -29.00 -8.54 -45.33
N GLY A 447 -28.31 -7.90 -46.26
CA GLY A 447 -28.89 -7.26 -47.44
C GLY A 447 -28.21 -7.78 -48.69
N VAL A 448 -28.94 -8.60 -49.45
CA VAL A 448 -28.59 -9.11 -50.78
C VAL A 448 -28.94 -8.06 -51.84
N ALA A 449 -28.09 -8.01 -52.87
CA ALA A 449 -28.15 -7.28 -54.15
C ALA A 449 -27.72 -5.80 -54.14
#